data_AF-A0A1G9EUF7-F1
#
_entry.id   AF-A0A1G9EUF7-F1
#
_cell.length_a   1.000
_cell.length_b   1.000
_cell.length_c   1.000
_cell.angle_alpha   90.00
_cell.angle_beta   90.00
_cell.angle_gamma   90.00
#
_symmetry.space_group_name_H-M   'P 1'
#
loop_
_entity.id
_entity.type
_entity.pdbx_description
1 polymer ?
#
loop_
_entity_poly.entity_id
_entity_poly.type
_entity_poly.pdbx_seq_one_letter_code
_entity_poly.pdbx_strand_id
1 'polypeptide(L)'
;MTRAALVMALLCLAPLCWAEPSLHTQALLLTANALVYFDADPRARPDERHLVRMQQAGEGVRRQLDARPWPAELRQAGEALLARQIALAAVPREQAPRYPQLLVALLDARLQLEAQLRQHAEAATAPRQLLQRLNRAMGELLLHAQARSARVLGDHSLSLDQDGFAALDQQIEADFAEAIELLPAQAEALHKQRLVYRFVRKRLLDPDPGQVDGSLERYVGGVLLSLDALAADPMLDPLP
;
A
#
# COMPACT_ATOMS: atom_id res chain seq x y z
N MET A 1 10.19 44.57 14.75
CA MET A 1 11.08 43.46 14.33
C MET A 1 10.50 42.07 14.65
N THR A 2 9.20 41.93 14.89
CA THR A 2 8.57 40.68 15.37
C THR A 2 7.81 39.90 14.30
N ARG A 3 7.45 40.51 13.16
CA ARG A 3 6.72 39.83 12.07
C ARG A 3 7.62 39.02 11.13
N ALA A 4 8.85 39.46 10.89
CA ALA A 4 9.80 38.74 10.04
C ALA A 4 10.30 37.43 10.69
N ALA A 5 10.49 37.42 12.01
CA ALA A 5 10.86 36.22 12.76
C ALA A 5 9.73 35.18 12.80
N LEU A 6 8.46 35.63 12.80
CA LEU A 6 7.30 34.73 12.80
C LEU A 6 7.07 34.07 11.43
N VAL A 7 7.34 34.79 10.33
CA VAL A 7 7.27 34.23 8.97
C VAL A 7 8.43 33.26 8.69
N MET A 8 9.63 33.55 9.20
CA MET A 8 10.74 32.59 9.17
C MET A 8 10.46 31.34 10.01
N ALA A 9 9.87 31.47 11.20
CA ALA A 9 9.49 30.31 12.01
C ALA A 9 8.37 29.47 11.36
N LEU A 10 7.42 30.11 10.65
CA LEU A 10 6.38 29.43 9.88
C LEU A 10 6.91 28.78 8.58
N LEU A 11 7.96 29.34 7.97
CA LEU A 11 8.64 28.72 6.82
C LEU A 11 9.59 27.59 7.24
N CYS A 12 10.17 27.65 8.45
CA CYS A 12 10.99 26.57 9.00
C CYS A 12 10.18 25.41 9.61
N LEU A 13 8.87 25.60 9.84
CA LEU A 13 7.93 24.52 10.22
C LEU A 13 7.32 23.82 8.99
N ALA A 14 7.66 24.25 7.77
CA ALA A 14 7.19 23.68 6.52
C ALA A 14 8.24 22.79 5.82
N PRO A 15 8.78 21.75 6.47
CA PRO A 15 9.17 20.56 5.74
C PRO A 15 8.58 19.29 6.36
N LEU A 16 7.31 19.32 6.75
CA LEU A 16 6.56 18.06 6.95
C LEU A 16 5.91 17.64 5.63
N CYS A 17 6.79 17.10 4.78
CA CYS A 17 6.54 15.88 4.04
C CYS A 17 5.41 15.90 2.98
N TRP A 18 5.69 16.51 1.82
CA TRP A 18 5.20 15.96 0.54
C TRP A 18 6.11 14.81 0.11
N ALA A 19 6.40 13.84 0.98
CA ALA A 19 7.07 12.63 0.51
C ALA A 19 6.08 11.94 -0.44
N GLU A 20 6.50 11.78 -1.68
CA GLU A 20 5.79 10.91 -2.58
C GLU A 20 5.74 9.50 -1.96
N PRO A 21 4.57 8.84 -1.97
CA PRO A 21 4.49 7.47 -1.51
C PRO A 21 5.44 6.61 -2.33
N SER A 22 6.19 5.72 -1.68
CA SER A 22 7.14 4.83 -2.30
C SER A 22 6.50 3.97 -3.39
N LEU A 23 7.33 3.51 -4.32
CA LEU A 23 6.90 2.64 -5.41
C LEU A 23 6.13 1.40 -4.90
N HIS A 24 6.54 0.87 -3.74
CA HIS A 24 5.83 -0.22 -3.06
C HIS A 24 4.42 0.18 -2.63
N THR A 25 4.28 1.29 -1.90
CA THR A 25 2.98 1.80 -1.44
C THR A 25 2.06 2.12 -2.62
N GLN A 26 2.58 2.73 -3.69
CA GLN A 26 1.80 3.00 -4.90
C GLN A 26 1.29 1.71 -5.57
N ALA A 27 2.16 0.70 -5.72
CA ALA A 27 1.77 -0.58 -6.30
C ALA A 27 0.71 -1.31 -5.45
N LEU A 28 0.84 -1.25 -4.11
CA LEU A 28 -0.16 -1.78 -3.18
C LEU A 28 -1.50 -1.05 -3.33
N LEU A 29 -1.52 0.28 -3.30
CA LEU A 29 -2.75 1.06 -3.40
C LEU A 29 -3.45 0.89 -4.75
N LEU A 30 -2.67 0.79 -5.85
CA LEU A 30 -3.21 0.47 -7.17
C LEU A 30 -3.97 -0.86 -7.13
N THR A 31 -3.32 -1.92 -6.65
CA THR A 31 -3.90 -3.26 -6.64
C THR A 31 -5.06 -3.40 -5.65
N ALA A 32 -4.97 -2.81 -4.47
CA ALA A 32 -6.04 -2.78 -3.47
C ALA A 32 -7.31 -2.10 -4.00
N ASN A 33 -7.15 -0.96 -4.68
CA ASN A 33 -8.28 -0.26 -5.29
C ASN A 33 -8.86 -1.01 -6.50
N ALA A 34 -8.02 -1.71 -7.27
CA ALA A 34 -8.49 -2.56 -8.37
C ALA A 34 -9.38 -3.70 -7.87
N LEU A 35 -8.99 -4.37 -6.78
CA LEU A 35 -9.76 -5.46 -6.16
C LEU A 35 -11.14 -5.03 -5.67
N VAL A 36 -11.28 -3.76 -5.25
CA VAL A 36 -12.58 -3.22 -4.81
C VAL A 36 -13.44 -2.80 -5.98
N TYR A 37 -12.85 -2.19 -7.01
CA TYR A 37 -13.61 -1.65 -8.13
C TYR A 37 -14.09 -2.73 -9.11
N PHE A 38 -13.20 -3.69 -9.46
CA PHE A 38 -13.46 -4.69 -10.50
C PHE A 38 -14.11 -5.96 -9.94
N ASP A 39 -15.38 -5.86 -9.56
CA ASP A 39 -16.21 -7.00 -9.15
C ASP A 39 -16.67 -7.84 -10.36
N ALA A 40 -16.58 -9.17 -10.24
CA ALA A 40 -17.00 -10.11 -11.26
C ALA A 40 -18.53 -10.19 -11.44
N ASP A 41 -19.32 -9.72 -10.46
CA ASP A 41 -20.77 -9.58 -10.62
C ASP A 41 -21.09 -8.38 -11.54
N PRO A 42 -21.66 -8.61 -12.74
CA PRO A 42 -22.02 -7.54 -13.66
C PRO A 42 -23.10 -6.60 -13.12
N ARG A 43 -23.80 -6.97 -12.04
CA ARG A 43 -24.81 -6.15 -11.36
C ARG A 43 -24.21 -5.29 -10.25
N ALA A 44 -22.97 -5.54 -9.85
CA ALA A 44 -22.29 -4.75 -8.84
C ALA A 44 -22.21 -3.28 -9.27
N ARG A 45 -22.49 -2.38 -8.33
CA ARG A 45 -22.36 -0.94 -8.50
C ARG A 45 -21.12 -0.51 -7.72
N PRO A 46 -19.97 -0.40 -8.37
CA PRO A 46 -18.73 -0.07 -7.69
C PRO A 46 -18.78 1.39 -7.23
N ASP A 47 -17.94 1.73 -6.28
CA ASP A 47 -17.66 3.13 -5.99
C ASP A 47 -16.53 3.63 -6.92
N GLU A 48 -16.87 4.56 -7.81
CA GLU A 48 -15.96 5.19 -8.78
C GLU A 48 -14.72 5.82 -8.13
N ARG A 49 -14.79 6.16 -6.83
CA ARG A 49 -13.63 6.66 -6.08
C ARG A 49 -12.47 5.66 -6.09
N HIS A 50 -12.74 4.35 -6.13
CA HIS A 50 -11.68 3.35 -6.21
C HIS A 50 -11.03 3.29 -7.60
N LEU A 51 -11.79 3.50 -8.68
CA LEU A 51 -11.20 3.62 -10.01
C LEU A 51 -10.25 4.82 -10.09
N VAL A 52 -10.68 5.97 -9.57
CA VAL A 52 -9.85 7.19 -9.52
C VAL A 52 -8.59 6.97 -8.69
N ARG A 53 -8.71 6.36 -7.50
CA ARG A 53 -7.54 6.06 -6.64
C ARG A 53 -6.57 5.07 -7.29
N MET A 54 -7.08 4.03 -7.97
CA MET A 54 -6.23 3.12 -8.74
C MET A 54 -5.47 3.86 -9.84
N GLN A 55 -6.14 4.75 -10.58
CA GLN A 55 -5.51 5.56 -11.62
C GLN A 55 -4.43 6.49 -11.06
N GLN A 56 -4.73 7.20 -9.97
CA GLN A 56 -3.77 8.07 -9.28
C GLN A 56 -2.55 7.31 -8.78
N ALA A 57 -2.74 6.10 -8.23
CA ALA A 57 -1.63 5.27 -7.79
C ALA A 57 -0.75 4.81 -8.98
N GLY A 58 -1.37 4.44 -10.10
CA GLY A 58 -0.65 4.14 -11.35
C GLY A 58 0.12 5.33 -11.92
N GLU A 59 -0.44 6.53 -11.86
CA GLU A 59 0.30 7.76 -12.20
C GLU A 59 1.47 8.00 -11.26
N GLY A 60 1.33 7.70 -9.96
CA GLY A 60 2.42 7.72 -9.00
C GLY A 60 3.56 6.75 -9.33
N VAL A 61 3.23 5.51 -9.70
CA VAL A 61 4.21 4.53 -10.19
C VAL A 61 4.94 5.07 -11.41
N ARG A 62 4.21 5.54 -12.43
CA ARG A 62 4.80 6.07 -13.67
C ARG A 62 5.74 7.25 -13.40
N ARG A 63 5.29 8.24 -12.62
CA ARG A 63 6.11 9.41 -12.27
C ARG A 63 7.41 9.02 -11.59
N GLN A 64 7.39 8.03 -10.69
CA GLN A 64 8.61 7.54 -10.04
C GLN A 64 9.54 6.79 -10.98
N LEU A 65 9.00 6.00 -11.91
CA LEU A 65 9.80 5.31 -12.93
C LEU A 65 10.47 6.31 -13.89
N ASP A 66 9.81 7.43 -14.18
CA ASP A 66 10.32 8.48 -15.07
C ASP A 66 11.29 9.44 -14.36
N ALA A 67 11.15 9.63 -13.04
CA ALA A 67 11.91 10.62 -12.28
C ALA A 67 13.41 10.31 -12.14
N ARG A 68 13.80 9.03 -12.24
CA ARG A 68 15.20 8.61 -12.09
C ARG A 68 15.50 7.33 -12.88
N PRO A 69 16.76 7.06 -13.24
CA PRO A 69 17.14 5.78 -13.81
C PRO A 69 16.95 4.67 -12.76
N TRP A 70 16.23 3.64 -13.14
CA TRP A 70 16.06 2.40 -12.38
C TRP A 70 16.81 1.25 -13.04
N PRO A 71 17.21 0.21 -12.29
CA PRO A 71 17.63 -1.06 -12.87
C PRO A 71 16.62 -1.56 -13.90
N ALA A 72 17.10 -2.13 -15.00
CA ALA A 72 16.27 -2.48 -16.15
C ALA A 72 15.14 -3.43 -15.76
N GLU A 73 15.43 -4.41 -14.92
CA GLU A 73 14.50 -5.43 -14.42
C GLU A 73 13.40 -4.81 -13.55
N LEU A 74 13.76 -3.85 -12.68
CA LEU A 74 12.80 -3.13 -11.83
C LEU A 74 11.90 -2.24 -12.67
N ARG A 75 12.48 -1.49 -13.62
CA ARG A 75 11.71 -0.67 -14.55
C ARG A 75 10.73 -1.53 -15.35
N GLN A 76 11.19 -2.65 -15.90
CA GLN A 76 10.36 -3.58 -16.64
C GLN A 76 9.22 -4.13 -15.78
N ALA A 77 9.49 -4.50 -14.52
CA ALA A 77 8.44 -4.97 -13.61
C ALA A 77 7.40 -3.86 -13.30
N GLY A 78 7.84 -2.62 -13.14
CA GLY A 78 6.95 -1.47 -12.97
C GLY A 78 6.09 -1.18 -14.19
N GLU A 79 6.67 -1.21 -15.39
CA GLU A 79 5.96 -1.06 -16.66
C GLU A 79 4.98 -2.23 -16.90
N ALA A 80 5.35 -3.45 -16.52
CA ALA A 80 4.46 -4.61 -16.59
C ALA A 80 3.23 -4.43 -15.70
N LEU A 81 3.40 -3.94 -14.46
CA LEU A 81 2.27 -3.63 -13.57
C LEU A 81 1.33 -2.59 -14.19
N LEU A 82 1.86 -1.50 -14.74
CA LEU A 82 1.07 -0.47 -15.42
C LEU A 82 0.34 -1.01 -16.66
N ALA A 83 0.98 -1.89 -17.43
CA ALA A 83 0.35 -2.54 -18.57
C ALA A 83 -0.85 -3.41 -18.14
N ARG A 84 -0.74 -4.13 -17.01
CA ARG A 84 -1.87 -4.89 -16.43
C ARG A 84 -3.01 -3.99 -15.97
N GLN A 85 -2.70 -2.86 -15.34
CA GLN A 85 -3.69 -1.87 -14.96
C GLN A 85 -4.47 -1.34 -16.18
N ILE A 86 -3.76 -0.99 -17.26
CA ILE A 86 -4.38 -0.51 -18.50
C ILE A 86 -5.26 -1.59 -19.12
N ALA A 87 -4.77 -2.83 -19.19
CA ALA A 87 -5.53 -3.95 -19.73
C ALA A 87 -6.82 -4.21 -18.92
N LEU A 88 -6.76 -4.13 -17.60
CA LEU A 88 -7.93 -4.26 -16.72
C LEU A 88 -8.93 -3.12 -16.94
N ALA A 89 -8.47 -1.87 -16.99
CA ALA A 89 -9.32 -0.69 -17.18
C ALA A 89 -9.98 -0.62 -18.57
N ALA A 90 -9.41 -1.30 -19.57
CA ALA A 90 -9.98 -1.38 -20.92
C ALA A 90 -11.15 -2.36 -21.04
N VAL A 91 -11.40 -3.22 -20.04
CA VAL A 91 -12.47 -4.21 -20.10
C VAL A 91 -13.78 -3.62 -19.58
N PRO A 92 -14.82 -3.52 -20.44
CA PRO A 92 -16.08 -2.92 -20.04
C PRO A 92 -16.87 -3.86 -19.12
N ARG A 93 -17.81 -3.32 -18.33
CA ARG A 93 -18.50 -4.05 -17.27
C ARG A 93 -19.37 -5.20 -17.77
N GLU A 94 -19.85 -5.14 -18.99
CA GLU A 94 -20.57 -6.24 -19.65
C GLU A 94 -19.70 -7.50 -19.77
N GLN A 95 -18.38 -7.35 -19.63
CA GLN A 95 -17.38 -8.41 -19.64
C GLN A 95 -16.78 -8.66 -18.24
N ALA A 96 -17.50 -8.30 -17.16
CA ALA A 96 -17.08 -8.53 -15.77
C ALA A 96 -16.61 -9.96 -15.45
N PRO A 97 -17.13 -11.04 -16.07
CA PRO A 97 -16.59 -12.38 -15.89
C PRO A 97 -15.10 -12.54 -16.26
N ARG A 98 -14.51 -11.59 -17.01
CA ARG A 98 -13.08 -11.55 -17.34
C ARG A 98 -12.23 -10.86 -16.27
N TYR A 99 -12.81 -10.20 -15.28
CA TYR A 99 -12.04 -9.48 -14.26
C TYR A 99 -11.19 -10.38 -13.36
N PRO A 100 -11.64 -11.55 -12.88
CA PRO A 100 -10.83 -12.38 -11.97
C PRO A 100 -9.44 -12.72 -12.54
N GLN A 101 -9.38 -13.23 -13.77
CA GLN A 101 -8.12 -13.56 -14.44
C GLN A 101 -7.20 -12.33 -14.66
N LEU A 102 -7.77 -11.15 -14.87
CA LEU A 102 -7.00 -9.91 -15.06
C LEU A 102 -6.50 -9.36 -13.73
N LEU A 103 -7.28 -9.48 -12.67
CA LEU A 103 -6.88 -9.12 -11.31
C LEU A 103 -5.78 -10.04 -10.79
N VAL A 104 -5.84 -11.34 -11.07
CA VAL A 104 -4.74 -12.27 -10.77
C VAL A 104 -3.46 -11.84 -11.49
N ALA A 105 -3.53 -11.57 -12.80
CA ALA A 105 -2.36 -11.10 -13.55
C ALA A 105 -1.81 -9.76 -13.02
N LEU A 106 -2.66 -8.88 -12.49
CA LEU A 106 -2.27 -7.63 -11.85
C LEU A 106 -1.55 -7.89 -10.51
N LEU A 107 -2.06 -8.80 -9.68
CA LEU A 107 -1.45 -9.21 -8.42
C LEU A 107 -0.08 -9.86 -8.65
N ASP A 108 0.05 -10.73 -9.64
CA ASP A 108 1.32 -11.35 -10.00
C ASP A 108 2.36 -10.31 -10.44
N ALA A 109 1.96 -9.34 -11.27
CA ALA A 109 2.84 -8.25 -11.69
C ALA A 109 3.32 -7.39 -10.51
N ARG A 110 2.45 -7.13 -9.52
CA ARG A 110 2.82 -6.44 -8.28
C ARG A 110 3.87 -7.23 -7.49
N LEU A 111 3.67 -8.54 -7.34
CA LEU A 111 4.63 -9.40 -6.63
C LEU A 111 5.99 -9.44 -7.33
N GLN A 112 6.00 -9.46 -8.66
CA GLN A 112 7.24 -9.35 -9.44
C GLN A 112 7.95 -8.01 -9.18
N LEU A 113 7.22 -6.89 -9.22
CA LEU A 113 7.79 -5.58 -8.89
C LEU A 113 8.34 -5.54 -7.46
N GLU A 114 7.62 -6.11 -6.50
CA GLU A 114 8.07 -6.16 -5.11
C GLU A 114 9.33 -7.01 -4.92
N ALA A 115 9.44 -8.13 -5.62
CA ALA A 115 10.67 -8.93 -5.63
C ALA A 115 11.87 -8.13 -6.15
N GLN A 116 11.68 -7.37 -7.24
CA GLN A 116 12.73 -6.47 -7.75
C GLN A 116 13.07 -5.35 -6.77
N LEU A 117 12.07 -4.74 -6.14
CA LEU A 117 12.29 -3.71 -5.10
C LEU A 117 13.09 -4.25 -3.91
N ARG A 118 12.85 -5.50 -3.50
CA ARG A 118 13.63 -6.15 -2.43
C ARG A 118 15.06 -6.45 -2.87
N GLN A 119 15.24 -6.94 -4.09
CA GLN A 119 16.56 -7.25 -4.62
C GLN A 119 17.44 -6.00 -4.78
N HIS A 120 16.83 -4.86 -5.10
CA HIS A 120 17.50 -3.57 -5.26
C HIS A 120 17.30 -2.64 -4.06
N ALA A 121 16.92 -3.17 -2.89
CA ALA A 121 16.78 -2.36 -1.70
C ALA A 121 18.15 -1.81 -1.27
N GLU A 122 18.23 -0.49 -1.09
CA GLU A 122 19.42 0.14 -0.52
C GLU A 122 19.56 -0.21 0.96
N ALA A 123 20.80 -0.17 1.47
CA ALA A 123 21.05 -0.34 2.89
C ALA A 123 20.39 0.81 3.66
N ALA A 124 19.30 0.49 4.36
CA ALA A 124 18.59 1.42 5.23
C ALA A 124 18.98 1.19 6.71
N THR A 125 18.85 2.20 7.56
CA THR A 125 18.96 2.02 9.01
C THR A 125 17.88 1.11 9.56
N ALA A 126 18.13 0.51 10.73
CA ALA A 126 17.19 -0.41 11.38
C ALA A 126 15.77 0.17 11.57
N PRO A 127 15.58 1.44 12.01
CA PRO A 127 14.23 2.00 12.16
C PRO A 127 13.50 2.16 10.82
N ARG A 128 14.21 2.55 9.75
CA ARG A 128 13.63 2.67 8.42
C ARG A 128 13.24 1.30 7.86
N GLN A 129 14.08 0.29 8.04
CA GLN A 129 13.76 -1.09 7.66
C GLN A 129 12.52 -1.62 8.40
N LEU A 130 12.39 -1.31 9.69
CA LEU A 130 11.22 -1.69 10.50
C LEU A 130 9.93 -1.06 9.98
N LEU A 131 9.93 0.24 9.68
CA LEU A 131 8.76 0.92 9.10
C LEU A 131 8.38 0.36 7.73
N GLN A 132 9.37 0.06 6.88
CA GLN A 132 9.15 -0.57 5.57
C GLN A 132 8.57 -1.99 5.71
N ARG A 133 9.06 -2.77 6.68
CA ARG A 133 8.54 -4.12 6.99
C ARG A 133 7.08 -4.04 7.45
N LEU A 134 6.77 -3.11 8.34
CA LEU A 134 5.42 -2.88 8.84
C LEU A 134 4.46 -2.42 7.73
N ASN A 135 4.89 -1.51 6.87
CA ASN A 135 4.13 -1.07 5.69
C ASN A 135 3.79 -2.26 4.79
N ARG A 136 4.78 -3.11 4.48
CA ARG A 136 4.58 -4.32 3.66
C ARG A 136 3.61 -5.30 4.30
N ALA A 137 3.78 -5.62 5.59
CA ALA A 137 2.90 -6.55 6.29
C ALA A 137 1.44 -6.08 6.30
N MET A 138 1.22 -4.79 6.54
CA MET A 138 -0.12 -4.16 6.47
C MET A 138 -0.70 -4.22 5.06
N GLY A 139 0.12 -3.96 4.03
CA GLY A 139 -0.28 -4.00 2.63
C GLY A 139 -0.69 -5.40 2.18
N GLU A 140 0.10 -6.42 2.53
CA GLU A 140 -0.23 -7.81 2.22
C GLU A 140 -1.53 -8.24 2.93
N LEU A 141 -1.68 -7.92 4.22
CA LEU A 141 -2.90 -8.24 4.96
C LEU A 141 -4.15 -7.62 4.31
N LEU A 142 -4.05 -6.36 3.85
CA LEU A 142 -5.13 -5.70 3.12
C LEU A 142 -5.46 -6.42 1.82
N LEU A 143 -4.45 -6.73 1.01
CA LEU A 143 -4.64 -7.39 -0.29
C LEU A 143 -5.28 -8.77 -0.13
N HIS A 144 -4.80 -9.58 0.81
CA HIS A 144 -5.39 -10.89 1.07
C HIS A 144 -6.84 -10.78 1.54
N ALA A 145 -7.13 -9.84 2.45
CA ALA A 145 -8.50 -9.61 2.92
C ALA A 145 -9.44 -9.21 1.76
N GLN A 146 -9.02 -8.25 0.92
CA GLN A 146 -9.82 -7.78 -0.21
C GLN A 146 -9.98 -8.82 -1.31
N ALA A 147 -8.92 -9.54 -1.62
CA ALA A 147 -8.93 -10.54 -2.68
C ALA A 147 -9.76 -11.78 -2.29
N ARG A 148 -9.82 -12.10 -0.98
CA ARG A 148 -10.80 -13.05 -0.40
C ARG A 148 -12.24 -12.54 -0.58
N SER A 149 -12.52 -11.30 -0.18
CA SER A 149 -13.87 -10.69 -0.34
C SER A 149 -14.32 -10.65 -1.81
N ALA A 150 -13.39 -10.37 -2.74
CA ALA A 150 -13.70 -10.25 -4.16
C ALA A 150 -13.93 -11.61 -4.83
N ARG A 151 -13.66 -12.72 -4.12
CA ARG A 151 -13.68 -14.09 -4.64
C ARG A 151 -12.78 -14.28 -5.87
N VAL A 152 -11.89 -13.31 -6.12
CA VAL A 152 -10.91 -13.29 -7.21
C VAL A 152 -9.90 -14.41 -7.04
N LEU A 153 -9.69 -14.83 -5.79
CA LEU A 153 -8.65 -15.79 -5.43
C LEU A 153 -9.07 -17.25 -5.35
N GLY A 154 -10.31 -17.66 -5.64
CA GLY A 154 -10.73 -19.09 -5.71
C GLY A 154 -9.80 -20.08 -4.98
N ASP A 155 -9.14 -20.97 -5.74
CA ASP A 155 -8.03 -21.84 -5.30
C ASP A 155 -6.63 -21.28 -5.70
N HIS A 156 -6.52 -19.98 -6.01
CA HIS A 156 -5.24 -19.38 -6.39
C HIS A 156 -4.30 -19.30 -5.19
N SER A 157 -3.04 -19.72 -5.44
CA SER A 157 -1.88 -19.81 -4.51
C SER A 157 -1.53 -18.54 -3.71
N LEU A 158 -2.29 -17.45 -3.88
CA LEU A 158 -2.17 -16.20 -3.15
C LEU A 158 -3.15 -16.09 -1.98
N SER A 159 -4.03 -17.06 -1.76
CA SER A 159 -4.91 -17.06 -0.59
C SER A 159 -4.13 -17.50 0.64
N LEU A 160 -3.98 -16.61 1.64
CA LEU A 160 -3.52 -17.02 2.96
C LEU A 160 -4.61 -17.87 3.63
N ASP A 161 -4.19 -18.93 4.29
CA ASP A 161 -5.03 -19.62 5.26
C ASP A 161 -5.16 -18.80 6.56
N GLN A 162 -6.00 -19.26 7.48
CA GLN A 162 -6.24 -18.53 8.74
C GLN A 162 -4.96 -18.35 9.56
N ASP A 163 -4.05 -19.32 9.51
CA ASP A 163 -2.76 -19.27 10.21
C ASP A 163 -1.85 -18.18 9.61
N GLY A 164 -1.83 -18.04 8.28
CA GLY A 164 -1.13 -16.96 7.60
C GLY A 164 -1.67 -15.58 7.94
N PHE A 165 -2.99 -15.42 8.03
CA PHE A 165 -3.62 -14.18 8.50
C PHE A 165 -3.23 -13.85 9.95
N ALA A 166 -3.25 -14.86 10.84
CA ALA A 166 -2.87 -14.70 12.23
C ALA A 166 -1.38 -14.36 12.41
N ALA A 167 -0.51 -14.96 11.59
CA ALA A 167 0.92 -14.68 11.61
C ALA A 167 1.23 -13.23 11.19
N LEU A 168 0.62 -12.74 10.10
CA LEU A 168 0.77 -11.34 9.69
C LEU A 168 0.25 -10.37 10.76
N ASP A 169 -0.89 -10.69 11.36
CA ASP A 169 -1.47 -9.90 12.44
C ASP A 169 -0.56 -9.78 13.67
N GLN A 170 -0.01 -10.90 14.12
CA GLN A 170 0.96 -10.92 15.22
C GLN A 170 2.22 -10.13 14.87
N GLN A 171 2.73 -10.29 13.65
CA GLN A 171 3.88 -9.54 13.17
C GLN A 171 3.61 -8.03 13.17
N ILE A 172 2.45 -7.59 12.67
CA ILE A 172 2.08 -6.16 12.64
C ILE A 172 2.03 -5.58 14.06
N GLU A 173 1.40 -6.28 15.02
CA GLU A 173 1.33 -5.81 16.40
C GLU A 173 2.71 -5.75 17.08
N ALA A 174 3.59 -6.71 16.79
CA ALA A 174 4.97 -6.74 17.28
C ALA A 174 5.80 -5.60 16.67
N ASP A 175 5.75 -5.44 15.35
CA ASP A 175 6.47 -4.39 14.62
C ASP A 175 6.02 -2.99 15.04
N PHE A 176 4.72 -2.78 15.32
CA PHE A 176 4.25 -1.53 15.91
C PHE A 176 4.83 -1.29 17.31
N ALA A 177 4.89 -2.31 18.17
CA ALA A 177 5.44 -2.18 19.51
C ALA A 177 6.94 -1.84 19.46
N GLU A 178 7.70 -2.57 18.64
CA GLU A 178 9.13 -2.31 18.39
C GLU A 178 9.34 -0.89 17.84
N ALA A 179 8.53 -0.46 16.87
CA ALA A 179 8.68 0.87 16.26
C ALA A 179 8.43 1.99 17.27
N ILE A 180 7.45 1.85 18.16
CA ILE A 180 7.15 2.83 19.20
C ILE A 180 8.32 2.97 20.19
N GLU A 181 8.98 1.86 20.53
CA GLU A 181 10.14 1.87 21.42
C GLU A 181 11.38 2.47 20.75
N LEU A 182 11.64 2.11 19.49
CA LEU A 182 12.82 2.58 18.75
C LEU A 182 12.70 4.03 18.26
N LEU A 183 11.48 4.53 18.09
CA LEU A 183 11.19 5.85 17.52
C LEU A 183 10.33 6.69 18.48
N PRO A 184 10.86 7.06 19.66
CA PRO A 184 10.08 7.78 20.67
C PRO A 184 9.59 9.15 20.19
N ALA A 185 10.34 9.81 19.29
CA ALA A 185 9.93 11.07 18.69
C ALA A 185 8.70 10.93 17.76
N GLN A 186 8.47 9.73 17.20
CA GLN A 186 7.35 9.41 16.33
C GLN A 186 6.27 8.57 17.04
N ALA A 187 6.43 8.29 18.34
CA ALA A 187 5.57 7.37 19.09
C ALA A 187 4.08 7.73 19.04
N GLU A 188 3.73 9.02 19.15
CA GLU A 188 2.33 9.47 19.05
C GLU A 188 1.71 9.13 17.69
N ALA A 189 2.43 9.39 16.60
CA ALA A 189 1.98 9.07 15.26
C ALA A 189 1.81 7.56 15.07
N LEU A 190 2.77 6.76 15.56
CA LEU A 190 2.74 5.30 15.49
C LEU A 190 1.59 4.71 16.33
N HIS A 191 1.33 5.24 17.52
CA HIS A 191 0.18 4.86 18.34
C HIS A 191 -1.14 5.13 17.62
N LYS A 192 -1.27 6.28 16.96
CA LYS A 192 -2.46 6.59 16.16
C LYS A 192 -2.66 5.60 15.01
N GLN A 193 -1.60 5.26 14.28
CA GLN A 193 -1.70 4.28 13.19
C GLN A 193 -2.05 2.87 13.71
N ARG A 194 -1.47 2.46 14.84
CA ARG A 194 -1.82 1.20 15.50
C ARG A 194 -3.29 1.16 15.93
N LEU A 195 -3.84 2.27 16.41
CA LEU A 195 -5.27 2.36 16.77
C LEU A 195 -6.17 2.21 15.54
N VAL A 196 -5.82 2.86 14.41
CA VAL A 196 -6.55 2.70 13.14
C VAL A 196 -6.51 1.24 12.68
N TYR A 197 -5.35 0.59 12.76
CA TYR A 197 -5.23 -0.83 12.46
C TYR A 197 -6.15 -1.69 13.34
N ARG A 198 -6.06 -1.54 14.67
CA ARG A 198 -6.89 -2.29 15.63
C ARG A 198 -8.38 -2.10 15.41
N PHE A 199 -8.79 -0.91 14.97
CA PHE A 199 -10.19 -0.63 14.64
C PHE A 199 -10.70 -1.48 13.47
N VAL A 200 -9.90 -1.68 12.42
CA VAL A 200 -10.27 -2.50 11.24
C VAL A 200 -9.84 -3.96 11.34
N ARG A 201 -8.99 -4.31 12.31
CA ARG A 201 -8.38 -5.64 12.50
C ARG A 201 -9.40 -6.77 12.44
N LYS A 202 -10.52 -6.66 13.16
CA LYS A 202 -11.57 -7.70 13.16
C LYS A 202 -12.08 -8.01 11.75
N ARG A 203 -12.25 -6.98 10.92
CA ARG A 203 -12.74 -7.13 9.53
C ARG A 203 -11.67 -7.68 8.60
N LEU A 204 -10.39 -7.30 8.79
CA LEU A 204 -9.26 -7.85 8.03
C LEU A 204 -9.11 -9.36 8.25
N LEU A 205 -9.34 -9.82 9.48
CA LEU A 205 -9.17 -11.20 9.89
C LEU A 205 -10.44 -12.06 9.73
N ASP A 206 -11.55 -11.48 9.31
CA ASP A 206 -12.83 -12.20 9.18
C ASP A 206 -12.75 -13.23 8.05
N PRO A 207 -12.84 -14.55 8.32
CA PRO A 207 -12.73 -15.59 7.30
C PRO A 207 -13.91 -15.59 6.31
N ASP A 208 -15.05 -15.00 6.66
CA ASP A 208 -16.20 -14.84 5.79
C ASP A 208 -16.65 -13.37 5.74
N PRO A 209 -15.86 -12.49 5.09
CA PRO A 209 -16.09 -11.06 5.14
C PRO A 209 -17.34 -10.60 4.35
N GLY A 210 -18.07 -11.52 3.73
CA GLY A 210 -19.17 -11.21 2.81
C GLY A 210 -18.66 -10.51 1.54
N GLN A 211 -19.41 -9.49 1.08
CA GLN A 211 -19.04 -8.69 -0.09
C GLN A 211 -17.88 -7.73 0.22
N VAL A 212 -17.11 -7.37 -0.83
CA VAL A 212 -16.05 -6.36 -0.73
C VAL A 212 -16.66 -5.01 -0.32
N ASP A 213 -16.17 -4.45 0.78
CA ASP A 213 -16.43 -3.07 1.16
C ASP A 213 -15.12 -2.28 1.10
N GLY A 214 -15.13 -1.18 0.35
CA GLY A 214 -14.00 -0.28 0.16
C GLY A 214 -13.53 0.45 1.43
N SER A 215 -14.24 0.30 2.55
CA SER A 215 -13.85 0.88 3.83
C SER A 215 -12.47 0.44 4.32
N LEU A 216 -12.07 -0.83 4.11
CA LEU A 216 -10.77 -1.34 4.54
C LEU A 216 -9.60 -0.60 3.88
N GLU A 217 -9.68 -0.37 2.56
CA GLU A 217 -8.67 0.39 1.82
C GLU A 217 -8.53 1.80 2.35
N ARG A 218 -9.64 2.47 2.69
CA ARG A 218 -9.60 3.83 3.21
C ARG A 218 -8.81 3.94 4.53
N TYR A 219 -9.00 3.00 5.44
CA TYR A 219 -8.31 3.02 6.74
C TYR A 219 -6.86 2.55 6.61
N VAL A 220 -6.64 1.39 5.97
CA VAL A 220 -5.30 0.82 5.85
C VAL A 220 -4.44 1.65 4.90
N GLY A 221 -4.97 2.14 3.79
CA GLY A 221 -4.26 3.03 2.87
C GLY A 221 -3.74 4.30 3.55
N GLY A 222 -4.52 4.89 4.46
CA GLY A 222 -4.05 6.01 5.29
C GLY A 222 -2.89 5.63 6.22
N VAL A 223 -2.92 4.43 6.80
CA VAL A 223 -1.80 3.90 7.60
C VAL A 223 -0.56 3.69 6.73
N LEU A 224 -0.69 3.07 5.55
CA LEU A 224 0.43 2.84 4.63
C LEU A 224 1.12 4.15 4.24
N LEU A 225 0.33 5.15 3.82
CA LEU A 225 0.86 6.47 3.47
C LEU A 225 1.56 7.14 4.65
N SER A 226 1.01 7.01 5.87
CA SER A 226 1.65 7.55 7.07
C SER A 226 2.96 6.85 7.41
N LEU A 227 3.01 5.51 7.32
CA LEU A 227 4.22 4.74 7.59
C LEU A 227 5.32 5.05 6.58
N ASP A 228 4.94 5.25 5.33
CA ASP A 228 5.86 5.59 4.25
C ASP A 228 6.43 7.00 4.41
N ALA A 229 5.60 7.97 4.81
CA ALA A 229 6.03 9.32 5.18
C ALA A 229 7.00 9.32 6.38
N LEU A 230 6.75 8.46 7.38
CA LEU A 230 7.68 8.27 8.51
C LEU A 230 9.00 7.64 8.04
N ALA A 231 8.96 6.65 7.15
CA ALA A 231 10.16 6.00 6.62
C ALA A 231 10.98 6.89 5.67
N ALA A 232 10.39 7.98 5.17
CA ALA A 232 11.05 8.99 4.36
C ALA A 232 11.60 10.17 5.19
N ASP A 233 11.41 10.16 6.52
CA ASP A 233 11.93 11.20 7.39
C ASP A 233 13.48 11.21 7.35
N PRO A 234 14.11 12.31 6.89
CA PRO A 234 15.57 12.40 6.77
C PRO A 234 16.28 12.28 8.12
N MET A 235 15.58 12.45 9.25
CA MET A 235 16.16 12.24 10.58
C MET A 235 16.45 10.76 10.88
N LEU A 236 15.88 9.83 10.12
CA LEU A 236 16.14 8.39 10.27
C LEU A 236 17.44 7.95 9.58
N ASP A 237 17.88 8.67 8.56
CA ASP A 237 19.15 8.46 7.84
C ASP A 237 19.88 9.81 7.73
N PRO A 238 20.47 10.35 8.83
CA PRO A 238 21.25 11.57 8.73
C PRO A 238 22.43 11.33 7.79
N LEU A 239 22.51 12.14 6.72
CA LEU A 239 23.66 12.12 5.81
C LEU A 239 24.95 12.34 6.63
N PRO A 240 26.04 11.59 6.34
CA PRO A 240 27.32 11.74 7.02
C PRO A 240 27.97 13.11 6.78
#